data_AF-A0A7Y5DE10-F1
#
_entry.id   AF-A0A7Y5DE10-F1
#
_cell.length_a   1.000
_cell.length_b   1.000
_cell.length_c   1.000
_cell.angle_alpha   90.00
_cell.angle_beta   90.00
_cell.angle_gamma   90.00
#
_symmetry.space_group_name_H-M   'P 1'
#
loop_
_entity.id
_entity.type
_entity.pdbx_description
1 polymer ?
#
loop_
_entity_poly.entity_id
_entity_poly.type
_entity_poly.pdbx_seq_one_letter_code
_entity_poly.pdbx_strand_id
1 'polypeptide(L)'
;MKKSFIILLHIGFWTCYFILIAIMLAVYYRSSVHAINQGVRILNALKSLLLFAFVPSLISYWAYYFILFPRYLVHKKISFSIIHAIVISTAAALIGYILIRYSIESGYMIDMDDAGKHGRSTAITVIVAMTLIGMVTGIVALVIRGFINWFNEKKLKEVLKQKNHEMEMALVKSKIDPHLLFNTINNIDALIIKDAVEASNYLNKLSDIMRFMLYETMAEKILLSQEIEYIEKYIALQKIRTANVNYIHFTVSGNVGNKSIAPMIFIPFIENAFKHTTNKKLENAITVNILITDKKIKMVCENKFDSKPKVQSLNSGLGNELIQKRLQLIYADKHLLEINKNNELYSVHLTISNG
;
A
#
# COMPACT_ATOMS: atom_id res chain seq x y z
N MET A 1 -6.15 2.71 -16.73
CA MET A 1 -6.02 3.04 -18.18
C MET A 1 -6.46 4.47 -18.44
N LYS A 2 -5.98 5.11 -19.52
CA LYS A 2 -6.51 6.42 -19.95
C LYS A 2 -7.98 6.26 -20.40
N LYS A 3 -8.83 7.23 -20.10
CA LYS A 3 -10.25 7.22 -20.51
C LYS A 3 -10.43 7.10 -22.03
N SER A 4 -9.54 7.71 -22.81
CA SER A 4 -9.53 7.63 -24.27
C SER A 4 -9.42 6.20 -24.81
N PHE A 5 -8.60 5.35 -24.18
CA PHE A 5 -8.45 3.96 -24.60
C PHE A 5 -9.69 3.13 -24.28
N ILE A 6 -10.36 3.39 -23.14
CA ILE A 6 -11.62 2.73 -22.79
C ILE A 6 -12.70 3.07 -23.83
N ILE A 7 -12.81 4.36 -24.19
CA ILE A 7 -13.74 4.83 -25.22
C ILE A 7 -13.44 4.15 -26.56
N LEU A 8 -12.17 4.07 -26.96
CA LEU A 8 -11.75 3.42 -28.19
C LEU A 8 -12.17 1.94 -28.24
N LEU A 9 -12.09 1.23 -27.11
CA LEU A 9 -12.48 -0.18 -27.03
C LEU A 9 -13.99 -0.36 -27.24
N HIS A 10 -14.81 0.48 -26.60
CA HIS A 10 -16.26 0.48 -26.80
C HIS A 10 -16.64 0.84 -28.25
N ILE A 11 -16.02 1.88 -28.82
CA ILE A 11 -16.25 2.28 -30.21
C ILE A 11 -15.86 1.14 -31.15
N GLY A 12 -14.70 0.52 -30.95
CA GLY A 12 -14.23 -0.60 -31.77
C GLY A 12 -15.21 -1.78 -31.77
N PHE A 13 -15.74 -2.16 -30.60
CA PHE A 13 -16.75 -3.21 -30.50
C PHE A 13 -18.02 -2.87 -31.28
N TRP A 14 -18.59 -1.68 -31.08
CA TRP A 14 -19.82 -1.28 -31.76
C TRP A 14 -19.62 -1.13 -33.27
N THR A 15 -18.48 -0.62 -33.72
CA THR A 15 -18.14 -0.57 -35.15
C THR A 15 -18.09 -1.97 -35.76
N CYS A 16 -17.43 -2.94 -35.11
CA CYS A 16 -17.42 -4.34 -35.57
C CYS A 16 -18.84 -4.94 -35.59
N TYR A 17 -19.65 -4.62 -34.58
CA TYR A 17 -21.03 -5.08 -34.49
C TYR A 17 -21.90 -4.52 -35.63
N PHE A 18 -21.77 -3.24 -35.96
CA PHE A 18 -22.45 -2.63 -37.11
C PHE A 18 -21.96 -3.15 -38.45
N ILE A 19 -20.66 -3.44 -38.59
CA ILE A 19 -20.10 -4.09 -39.78
C ILE A 19 -20.73 -5.49 -39.97
N LEU A 20 -20.87 -6.27 -38.90
CA LEU A 20 -21.54 -7.58 -38.96
C LEU A 20 -22.98 -7.46 -39.44
N ILE A 21 -23.73 -6.47 -38.91
CA ILE A 21 -25.08 -6.15 -39.35
C ILE A 21 -25.11 -5.79 -40.85
N ALA A 22 -24.18 -4.95 -41.31
CA ALA A 22 -24.08 -4.54 -42.71
C ALA A 22 -23.78 -5.73 -43.64
N ILE A 23 -22.91 -6.65 -43.22
CA ILE A 23 -22.61 -7.88 -43.97
C ILE A 23 -23.86 -8.76 -44.09
N MET A 24 -24.59 -8.97 -42.98
CA MET A 24 -25.84 -9.73 -42.99
C MET A 24 -26.87 -9.12 -43.95
N LEU A 25 -26.99 -7.79 -43.94
CA LEU A 25 -27.87 -7.06 -44.85
C LEU A 25 -27.44 -7.23 -46.33
N ALA A 26 -26.14 -7.18 -46.62
CA ALA A 26 -25.61 -7.37 -47.97
C ALA A 26 -25.84 -8.79 -48.50
N VAL A 27 -25.72 -9.81 -47.64
CA VAL A 27 -26.05 -11.20 -47.98
C VAL A 27 -27.55 -11.35 -48.29
N TYR A 28 -28.42 -10.74 -47.46
CA TYR A 28 -29.85 -10.73 -47.70
C TYR A 28 -30.21 -10.02 -49.02
N TYR A 29 -29.57 -8.87 -49.29
CA TYR A 29 -29.72 -8.12 -50.53
C TYR A 29 -29.45 -9.02 -51.75
N ARG A 30 -28.31 -9.72 -51.75
CA ARG A 30 -27.90 -10.63 -52.84
C ARG A 30 -28.87 -11.79 -53.04
N SER A 31 -29.43 -12.35 -51.96
CA SER A 31 -30.41 -13.43 -52.03
C SER A 31 -31.75 -12.97 -52.63
N SER A 32 -32.11 -11.70 -52.45
CA SER A 32 -33.40 -11.12 -52.86
C SER A 32 -33.44 -10.52 -54.27
N VAL A 33 -32.39 -10.69 -55.08
CA VAL A 33 -32.19 -9.97 -56.37
C VAL A 33 -33.34 -10.12 -57.37
N HIS A 34 -34.13 -11.20 -57.31
CA HIS A 34 -35.25 -11.46 -58.24
C HIS A 34 -36.62 -11.09 -57.65
N ALA A 35 -36.68 -10.36 -56.53
CA ALA A 35 -37.93 -10.02 -55.85
C ALA A 35 -38.57 -8.73 -56.40
N ILE A 36 -39.90 -8.76 -56.58
CA ILE A 36 -40.72 -7.56 -56.79
C ILE A 36 -40.60 -6.66 -55.55
N ASN A 37 -40.44 -5.34 -55.75
CA ASN A 37 -40.29 -4.31 -54.70
C ASN A 37 -39.06 -4.46 -53.79
N GLN A 38 -37.89 -4.71 -54.38
CA GLN A 38 -36.63 -4.94 -53.67
C GLN A 38 -36.30 -3.86 -52.61
N GLY A 39 -36.45 -2.57 -52.92
CA GLY A 39 -36.15 -1.46 -51.99
C GLY A 39 -36.98 -1.50 -50.70
N VAL A 40 -38.28 -1.80 -50.80
CA VAL A 40 -39.19 -1.92 -49.65
C VAL A 40 -38.80 -3.10 -48.77
N ARG A 41 -38.39 -4.23 -49.38
CA ARG A 41 -37.97 -5.43 -48.65
C ARG A 41 -36.66 -5.21 -47.89
N ILE A 42 -35.69 -4.51 -48.47
CA ILE A 42 -34.41 -4.20 -47.83
C ILE A 42 -34.62 -3.25 -46.65
N LEU A 43 -35.44 -2.21 -46.83
CA LEU A 43 -35.75 -1.28 -45.76
C LEU A 43 -36.47 -1.99 -44.60
N ASN A 44 -37.39 -2.90 -44.91
CA ASN A 44 -38.05 -3.73 -43.90
C ASN A 44 -37.05 -4.66 -43.20
N ALA A 45 -36.14 -5.31 -43.94
CA ALA A 45 -35.10 -6.17 -43.37
C ALA A 45 -34.14 -5.41 -42.45
N LEU A 46 -33.74 -4.18 -42.84
CA LEU A 46 -32.92 -3.31 -42.02
C LEU A 46 -33.62 -2.96 -40.71
N LYS A 47 -34.88 -2.53 -40.76
CA LYS A 47 -35.67 -2.21 -39.56
C LYS A 47 -35.86 -3.43 -38.65
N SER A 48 -36.21 -4.59 -39.22
CA SER A 48 -36.37 -5.84 -38.47
C SER A 48 -35.08 -6.28 -37.81
N LEU A 49 -33.95 -6.22 -38.52
CA LEU A 49 -32.66 -6.65 -38.01
C LEU A 49 -32.10 -5.70 -36.94
N LEU A 50 -32.36 -4.39 -37.06
CA LEU A 50 -32.06 -3.44 -36.00
C LEU A 50 -32.87 -3.71 -34.73
N LEU A 51 -34.20 -3.89 -34.82
CA LEU A 51 -35.00 -4.17 -33.63
C LEU A 51 -34.70 -5.56 -33.03
N PHE A 52 -34.44 -6.57 -33.87
CA PHE A 52 -34.15 -7.93 -33.45
C PHE A 52 -32.76 -8.07 -32.81
N ALA A 53 -31.72 -7.48 -33.41
CA ALA A 53 -30.35 -7.68 -32.94
C ALA A 53 -29.87 -6.52 -32.04
N PHE A 54 -30.09 -5.27 -32.45
CA PHE A 54 -29.46 -4.11 -31.81
C PHE A 54 -30.10 -3.77 -30.45
N VAL A 55 -31.43 -3.79 -30.34
CA VAL A 55 -32.13 -3.47 -29.08
C VAL A 55 -31.74 -4.38 -27.92
N PRO A 56 -31.87 -5.73 -28.02
CA PRO A 56 -31.47 -6.61 -26.92
C PRO A 56 -29.96 -6.52 -26.64
N SER A 57 -29.14 -6.33 -27.69
CA SER A 57 -27.69 -6.18 -27.53
C SER A 57 -27.29 -4.92 -26.77
N LEU A 58 -27.91 -3.77 -27.09
CA LEU A 58 -27.60 -2.50 -26.43
C LEU A 58 -27.98 -2.53 -24.95
N ILE A 59 -29.17 -3.05 -24.64
CA ILE A 59 -29.66 -3.16 -23.25
C ILE A 59 -28.78 -4.13 -22.47
N SER A 60 -28.56 -5.36 -22.96
CA SER A 60 -27.74 -6.35 -22.26
C SER A 60 -26.30 -5.91 -22.10
N TYR A 61 -25.69 -5.28 -23.12
CA TYR A 61 -24.31 -4.79 -23.06
C TYR A 61 -24.12 -3.79 -21.91
N TRP A 62 -24.93 -2.74 -21.86
CA TRP A 62 -24.78 -1.70 -20.83
C TRP A 62 -25.23 -2.17 -19.45
N ALA A 63 -26.27 -2.99 -19.37
CA ALA A 63 -26.68 -3.60 -18.11
C ALA A 63 -25.59 -4.51 -17.54
N TYR A 64 -24.93 -5.31 -18.37
CA TYR A 64 -23.84 -6.16 -17.91
C TYR A 64 -22.62 -5.33 -17.47
N TYR A 65 -22.31 -4.28 -18.23
CA TYR A 65 -21.17 -3.39 -17.94
C TYR A 65 -21.33 -2.60 -16.64
N PHE A 66 -22.50 -1.99 -16.41
CA PHE A 66 -22.74 -1.07 -15.29
C PHE A 66 -23.43 -1.69 -14.08
N ILE A 67 -24.22 -2.75 -14.25
CA ILE A 67 -25.00 -3.35 -13.15
C ILE A 67 -24.39 -4.71 -12.77
N LEU A 68 -24.33 -5.64 -13.73
CA LEU A 68 -23.95 -7.03 -13.44
C LEU A 68 -22.50 -7.14 -12.94
N PHE A 69 -21.57 -6.50 -13.67
CA PHE A 69 -20.16 -6.57 -13.36
C PHE A 69 -19.82 -6.04 -11.94
N PRO A 70 -20.13 -4.76 -11.60
CA PRO A 70 -19.75 -4.24 -10.29
C PRO A 70 -20.49 -4.92 -9.14
N ARG A 71 -21.73 -5.36 -9.33
CA ARG A 71 -22.56 -5.90 -8.25
C ARG A 71 -22.25 -7.36 -7.92
N TYR A 72 -21.86 -8.18 -8.90
CA TYR A 72 -21.71 -9.61 -8.72
C TYR A 72 -20.31 -10.14 -8.98
N LEU A 73 -19.65 -9.72 -10.08
CA LEU A 73 -18.31 -10.23 -10.41
C LEU A 73 -17.23 -9.69 -9.48
N VAL A 74 -17.29 -8.42 -9.09
CA VAL A 74 -16.32 -7.83 -8.14
C VAL A 74 -16.35 -8.56 -6.80
N HIS A 75 -17.54 -8.98 -6.35
CA HIS A 75 -17.73 -9.72 -5.10
C HIS A 75 -17.63 -11.24 -5.25
N LYS A 76 -17.14 -11.75 -6.39
CA LYS A 76 -16.99 -13.20 -6.69
C LYS A 76 -18.27 -14.03 -6.56
N LYS A 77 -19.45 -13.41 -6.69
CA LYS A 77 -20.77 -14.07 -6.63
C LYS A 77 -21.20 -14.59 -8.01
N ILE A 78 -20.48 -15.57 -8.55
CA ILE A 78 -20.63 -16.04 -9.93
C ILE A 78 -22.03 -16.64 -10.20
N SER A 79 -22.58 -17.44 -9.28
CA SER A 79 -23.90 -18.06 -9.43
C SER A 79 -25.02 -17.04 -9.59
N PHE A 80 -25.04 -16.01 -8.72
CA PHE A 80 -26.00 -14.91 -8.82
C PHE A 80 -25.84 -14.11 -10.11
N SER A 81 -24.60 -13.94 -10.59
CA SER A 81 -24.32 -13.27 -11.86
C SER A 81 -24.95 -14.00 -13.04
N ILE A 82 -24.91 -15.33 -13.08
CA ILE A 82 -25.50 -16.13 -14.18
C ILE A 82 -27.02 -15.97 -14.18
N ILE A 83 -27.66 -16.06 -13.01
CA ILE A 83 -29.13 -15.90 -12.89
C ILE A 83 -29.56 -14.51 -13.37
N HIS A 84 -28.90 -13.45 -12.90
CA HIS A 84 -29.24 -12.09 -13.31
C HIS A 84 -28.91 -11.80 -14.77
N ALA A 85 -27.86 -12.42 -15.32
CA ALA A 85 -27.54 -12.34 -16.74
C ALA A 85 -28.69 -12.89 -17.60
N ILE A 86 -29.23 -14.06 -17.23
CA ILE A 86 -30.39 -14.64 -17.91
C ILE A 86 -31.59 -13.71 -17.80
N VAL A 87 -31.92 -13.24 -16.60
CA VAL A 87 -33.08 -12.34 -16.37
C VAL A 87 -32.97 -11.02 -17.15
N ILE A 88 -31.79 -10.40 -17.17
CA ILE A 88 -31.58 -9.14 -17.89
C ILE A 88 -31.71 -9.38 -19.40
N SER A 89 -31.12 -10.46 -19.93
CA SER A 89 -31.16 -10.73 -21.36
C SER A 89 -32.54 -11.15 -21.84
N THR A 90 -33.31 -11.89 -21.04
CA THR A 90 -34.71 -12.22 -21.37
C THR A 90 -35.60 -10.99 -21.29
N ALA A 91 -35.41 -10.11 -20.31
CA ALA A 91 -36.14 -8.84 -20.23
C ALA A 91 -35.82 -7.93 -21.43
N ALA A 92 -34.54 -7.84 -21.83
CA ALA A 92 -34.12 -7.09 -23.01
C ALA A 92 -34.71 -7.67 -24.31
N ALA A 93 -34.75 -9.00 -24.43
CA ALA A 93 -35.39 -9.69 -25.54
C ALA A 93 -36.90 -9.43 -25.60
N LEU A 94 -37.59 -9.43 -24.45
CA LEU A 94 -39.01 -9.16 -24.36
C LEU A 94 -39.35 -7.73 -24.79
N ILE A 95 -38.55 -6.74 -24.38
CA ILE A 95 -38.68 -5.34 -24.83
C ILE A 95 -38.50 -5.26 -26.35
N GLY A 96 -37.45 -5.88 -26.89
CA GLY A 96 -37.21 -5.91 -28.33
C GLY A 96 -38.35 -6.58 -29.10
N TYR A 97 -38.87 -7.71 -28.60
CA TYR A 97 -40.00 -8.42 -29.20
C TYR A 97 -41.28 -7.57 -29.22
N ILE A 98 -41.60 -6.89 -28.11
CA ILE A 98 -42.75 -5.97 -28.03
C ILE A 98 -42.61 -4.85 -29.07
N LEU A 99 -41.42 -4.28 -29.22
CA LEU A 99 -41.16 -3.23 -30.23
C LEU A 99 -41.32 -3.74 -31.66
N ILE A 100 -40.87 -4.97 -31.95
CA ILE A 100 -41.08 -5.61 -33.25
C ILE A 100 -42.57 -5.79 -33.52
N ARG A 101 -43.33 -6.35 -32.57
CA ARG A 101 -44.78 -6.58 -32.71
C ARG A 101 -45.54 -5.28 -32.91
N TYR A 102 -45.25 -4.27 -32.09
CA TYR A 102 -45.84 -2.95 -32.24
C TYR A 102 -45.54 -2.33 -33.61
N SER A 103 -44.32 -2.49 -34.11
CA SER A 103 -43.92 -1.98 -35.44
C SER A 103 -44.65 -2.67 -36.58
N ILE A 104 -44.96 -3.96 -36.44
CA ILE A 104 -45.74 -4.72 -37.42
C ILE A 104 -47.22 -4.31 -37.36
N GLU A 105 -47.81 -4.26 -36.16
CA GLU A 105 -49.24 -3.97 -35.96
C GLU A 105 -49.61 -2.52 -36.33
N SER A 106 -48.68 -1.57 -36.15
CA SER A 106 -48.83 -0.18 -36.60
C SER A 106 -48.64 0.02 -38.11
N GLY A 107 -48.31 -1.04 -38.87
CA GLY A 107 -48.04 -0.97 -40.30
C GLY A 107 -46.71 -0.33 -40.67
N TYR A 108 -45.85 -0.03 -39.68
CA TYR A 108 -44.50 0.52 -39.92
C TYR A 108 -43.52 -0.51 -40.50
N MET A 109 -43.79 -1.79 -40.26
CA MET A 109 -43.08 -2.94 -40.82
C MET A 109 -44.03 -3.99 -41.37
N ILE A 110 -43.58 -4.69 -42.42
CA ILE A 110 -44.28 -5.82 -43.02
C ILE A 110 -43.88 -7.08 -42.26
N ASP A 111 -44.85 -7.89 -41.87
CA ASP A 111 -44.57 -9.17 -41.24
C ASP A 111 -43.81 -10.09 -42.21
N MET A 112 -42.65 -10.57 -41.78
CA MET A 112 -41.81 -11.49 -42.54
C MET A 112 -42.20 -12.96 -42.29
N ASP A 113 -42.98 -13.24 -41.23
CA ASP A 113 -43.47 -14.55 -40.83
C ASP A 113 -45.01 -14.60 -40.94
N ASP A 114 -45.55 -14.68 -42.16
CA ASP A 114 -46.96 -14.96 -42.50
C ASP A 114 -48.03 -14.56 -41.43
N ALA A 115 -47.99 -13.29 -40.99
CA ALA A 115 -48.89 -12.67 -40.02
C ALA A 115 -49.00 -13.35 -38.64
N GLY A 116 -48.02 -14.16 -38.22
CA GLY A 116 -48.12 -14.88 -36.95
C GLY A 116 -49.25 -15.92 -36.91
N LYS A 117 -49.64 -16.51 -38.04
CA LYS A 117 -50.61 -17.64 -38.08
C LYS A 117 -50.18 -18.84 -37.20
N HIS A 118 -48.91 -18.91 -36.82
CA HIS A 118 -48.32 -19.87 -35.88
C HIS A 118 -47.87 -19.21 -34.54
N GLY A 119 -48.59 -18.16 -34.12
CA GLY A 119 -48.10 -17.03 -33.32
C GLY A 119 -47.62 -17.25 -31.89
N ARG A 120 -47.66 -18.48 -31.35
CA ARG A 120 -47.05 -18.80 -30.03
C ARG A 120 -45.72 -19.54 -30.14
N SER A 121 -45.61 -20.46 -31.10
CA SER A 121 -44.39 -21.24 -31.34
C SER A 121 -43.25 -20.33 -31.84
N THR A 122 -43.57 -19.42 -32.77
CA THR A 122 -42.60 -18.49 -33.36
C THR A 122 -42.20 -17.36 -32.40
N ALA A 123 -43.07 -16.96 -31.48
CA ALA A 123 -42.75 -15.94 -30.48
C ALA A 123 -41.65 -16.42 -29.52
N ILE A 124 -41.76 -17.66 -29.04
CA ILE A 124 -40.78 -18.25 -28.11
C ILE A 124 -39.42 -18.38 -28.79
N THR A 125 -39.37 -18.87 -30.03
CA THR A 125 -38.10 -19.03 -30.76
C THR A 125 -37.40 -17.69 -31.01
N VAL A 126 -38.16 -16.65 -31.37
CA VAL A 126 -37.63 -15.28 -31.54
C VAL A 126 -37.08 -14.73 -30.23
N ILE A 127 -37.82 -14.84 -29.12
CA ILE A 127 -37.37 -14.35 -27.81
C ILE A 127 -36.12 -15.09 -27.34
N VAL A 128 -36.05 -16.42 -27.54
CA VAL A 128 -34.87 -17.22 -27.19
C VAL A 128 -33.66 -16.78 -28.03
N ALA A 129 -33.83 -16.58 -29.34
CA ALA A 129 -32.75 -16.10 -30.20
C ALA A 129 -32.25 -14.69 -29.79
N MET A 130 -33.17 -13.77 -29.51
CA MET A 130 -32.83 -12.42 -29.01
C MET A 130 -32.12 -12.47 -27.64
N THR A 131 -32.54 -13.38 -26.77
CA THR A 131 -31.90 -13.61 -25.46
C THR A 131 -30.46 -14.08 -25.64
N LEU A 132 -30.21 -15.03 -26.54
CA LEU A 132 -28.85 -15.53 -26.83
C LEU A 132 -27.95 -14.43 -27.39
N ILE A 133 -28.46 -13.61 -28.32
CA ILE A 133 -27.73 -12.46 -28.87
C ILE A 133 -27.39 -11.44 -27.77
N GLY A 134 -28.36 -11.12 -26.91
CA GLY A 134 -28.16 -10.25 -25.75
C GLY A 134 -27.12 -10.80 -24.77
N MET A 135 -27.11 -12.11 -24.52
CA MET A 135 -26.10 -12.75 -23.68
C MET A 135 -24.71 -12.65 -24.27
N VAL A 136 -24.54 -12.94 -25.57
CA VAL A 136 -23.23 -12.89 -26.23
C VAL A 136 -22.63 -11.49 -26.14
N THR A 137 -23.43 -10.47 -26.46
CA THR A 137 -22.97 -9.07 -26.38
C THR A 137 -22.74 -8.62 -24.94
N GLY A 138 -23.57 -9.07 -24.00
CA GLY A 138 -23.34 -8.88 -22.57
C GLY A 138 -22.02 -9.50 -22.08
N ILE A 139 -21.68 -10.72 -22.51
CA ILE A 139 -20.41 -11.38 -22.17
C ILE A 139 -19.23 -10.53 -22.65
N VAL A 140 -19.28 -9.99 -23.87
CA VAL A 140 -18.23 -9.09 -24.36
C VAL A 140 -18.10 -7.87 -23.45
N ALA A 141 -19.21 -7.29 -23.00
CA ALA A 141 -19.19 -6.18 -22.04
C ALA A 141 -18.49 -6.55 -20.72
N LEU A 142 -18.72 -7.77 -20.20
CA LEU A 142 -18.05 -8.28 -19.00
C LEU A 142 -16.56 -8.48 -19.21
N VAL A 143 -16.14 -9.01 -20.36
CA VAL A 143 -14.72 -9.19 -20.69
C VAL A 143 -14.02 -7.83 -20.72
N ILE A 144 -14.62 -6.85 -21.38
CA ILE A 144 -14.09 -5.47 -21.48
C ILE A 144 -13.94 -4.86 -20.09
N ARG A 145 -15.01 -4.90 -19.29
CA ARG A 145 -15.01 -4.33 -17.94
C ARG A 145 -14.02 -5.07 -17.03
N GLY A 146 -13.94 -6.40 -17.16
CA GLY A 146 -13.00 -7.27 -16.47
C GLY A 146 -11.57 -6.91 -16.76
N PHE A 147 -11.22 -6.74 -18.04
CA PHE A 147 -9.88 -6.33 -18.46
C PHE A 147 -9.49 -4.96 -17.89
N ILE A 148 -10.39 -3.98 -17.95
CA ILE A 148 -10.15 -2.63 -17.41
C ILE A 148 -9.91 -2.70 -15.89
N ASN A 149 -10.75 -3.45 -15.16
CA ASN A 149 -10.65 -3.58 -13.72
C ASN A 149 -9.33 -4.29 -13.34
N TRP A 150 -9.04 -5.42 -13.95
CA TRP A 150 -7.81 -6.18 -13.74
C TRP A 150 -6.55 -5.34 -14.00
N PHE A 151 -6.53 -4.56 -15.09
CA PHE A 151 -5.39 -3.70 -15.40
C PHE A 151 -5.19 -2.60 -14.33
N ASN A 152 -6.29 -1.99 -13.86
CA ASN A 152 -6.22 -0.97 -12.82
C ASN A 152 -5.78 -1.57 -11.47
N GLU A 153 -6.29 -2.75 -11.10
CA GLU A 153 -5.86 -3.47 -9.90
C GLU A 153 -4.37 -3.85 -9.96
N LYS A 154 -3.89 -4.34 -11.10
CA LYS A 154 -2.48 -4.66 -11.30
C LYS A 154 -1.60 -3.42 -11.12
N LYS A 155 -1.97 -2.30 -11.76
CA LYS A 155 -1.23 -1.04 -11.63
C LYS A 155 -1.24 -0.52 -10.19
N LEU A 156 -2.38 -0.60 -9.50
CA LEU A 156 -2.47 -0.21 -8.09
C LEU A 156 -1.56 -1.08 -7.21
N LYS A 157 -1.55 -2.39 -7.44
CA LYS A 157 -0.67 -3.33 -6.73
C LYS A 157 0.81 -3.04 -6.96
N GLU A 158 1.21 -2.70 -8.18
CA GLU A 158 2.58 -2.29 -8.50
C GLU A 158 2.97 -1.00 -7.76
N VAL A 159 2.11 0.02 -7.76
CA VAL A 159 2.35 1.28 -7.03
C VAL A 159 2.47 1.04 -5.53
N LEU A 160 1.58 0.21 -4.95
CA LEU A 160 1.64 -0.15 -3.53
C LEU A 160 2.92 -0.91 -3.19
N LYS A 161 3.34 -1.84 -4.06
CA LYS A 161 4.61 -2.56 -3.88
C LYS A 161 5.80 -1.59 -3.90
N GLN A 162 5.84 -0.67 -4.85
CA GLN A 162 6.90 0.34 -4.93
C GLN A 162 6.94 1.20 -3.65
N LYS A 163 5.79 1.74 -3.22
CA LYS A 163 5.70 2.50 -1.97
C LYS A 163 6.17 1.69 -0.75
N ASN A 164 5.84 0.40 -0.70
CA ASN A 164 6.32 -0.46 0.37
C ASN A 164 7.85 -0.58 0.39
N HIS A 165 8.49 -0.75 -0.77
CA HIS A 165 9.96 -0.79 -0.86
C HIS A 165 10.57 0.56 -0.46
N GLU A 166 9.98 1.68 -0.88
CA GLU A 166 10.43 3.02 -0.49
C GLU A 166 10.33 3.22 1.03
N MET A 167 9.26 2.75 1.66
CA MET A 167 9.10 2.78 3.12
C MET A 167 10.11 1.88 3.84
N GLU A 168 10.31 0.64 3.38
CA GLU A 168 11.32 -0.27 3.93
C GLU A 168 12.73 0.34 3.84
N MET A 169 13.08 0.94 2.69
CA MET A 169 14.34 1.66 2.52
C MET A 169 14.45 2.87 3.46
N ALA A 170 13.38 3.65 3.62
CA ALA A 170 13.37 4.78 4.54
C ALA A 170 13.56 4.34 5.99
N LEU A 171 12.92 3.24 6.40
CA LEU A 171 13.10 2.63 7.72
C LEU A 171 14.55 2.19 7.92
N VAL A 172 15.14 1.49 6.96
CA VAL A 172 16.56 1.09 7.02
C VAL A 172 17.48 2.30 7.12
N LYS A 173 17.28 3.33 6.29
CA LYS A 173 18.06 4.57 6.32
C LYS A 173 17.94 5.31 7.66
N SER A 174 16.76 5.29 8.28
CA SER A 174 16.53 5.96 9.57
C SER A 174 17.30 5.33 10.73
N LYS A 175 17.73 4.07 10.62
CA LYS A 175 18.51 3.37 11.64
C LYS A 175 19.97 3.82 11.71
N ILE A 176 20.46 4.59 10.74
CA ILE A 176 21.82 5.12 10.72
C ILE A 176 21.73 6.64 10.78
N ASP A 177 22.29 7.27 11.83
CA ASP A 177 22.51 8.72 11.83
C ASP A 177 23.67 9.05 10.88
N PRO A 178 23.42 9.59 9.67
CA PRO A 178 24.49 9.88 8.71
C PRO A 178 25.46 10.92 9.26
N HIS A 179 24.98 11.84 10.09
CA HIS A 179 25.80 12.88 10.67
C HIS A 179 26.78 12.30 11.71
N LEU A 180 26.33 11.38 12.57
CA LEU A 180 27.24 10.63 13.46
C LEU A 180 28.29 9.86 12.65
N LEU A 181 27.87 9.20 11.57
CA LEU A 181 28.77 8.40 10.74
C LEU A 181 29.86 9.27 10.09
N PHE A 182 29.48 10.35 9.39
CA PHE A 182 30.44 11.26 8.76
C PHE A 182 31.39 11.90 9.78
N ASN A 183 30.87 12.33 10.94
CA ASN A 183 31.71 12.89 12.00
C ASN A 183 32.69 11.86 12.56
N THR A 184 32.27 10.61 12.70
CA THR A 184 33.15 9.55 13.18
C THR A 184 34.28 9.29 12.19
N ILE A 185 33.95 9.18 10.89
CA ILE A 185 34.94 8.98 9.82
C ILE A 185 35.95 10.15 9.78
N ASN A 186 35.48 11.39 9.86
CA ASN A 186 36.37 12.56 9.87
C ASN A 186 37.32 12.58 11.08
N ASN A 187 36.86 12.13 12.25
CA ASN A 187 37.74 12.01 13.41
C ASN A 187 38.77 10.89 13.25
N ILE A 188 38.39 9.77 12.62
CA ILE A 188 39.31 8.70 12.29
C ILE A 188 40.39 9.23 11.33
N ASP A 189 40.01 9.96 10.28
CA ASP A 189 40.95 10.56 9.33
C ASP A 189 41.97 11.49 10.01
N ALA A 190 41.50 12.36 10.91
CA ALA A 190 42.38 13.20 11.72
C ALA A 190 43.31 12.39 12.66
N LEU A 191 42.83 11.26 13.18
CA LEU A 191 43.62 10.38 14.04
C LEU A 191 44.63 9.55 13.26
N ILE A 192 44.39 9.19 11.99
CA ILE A 192 45.35 8.41 11.19
C ILE A 192 46.72 9.08 11.15
N ILE A 193 46.75 10.41 11.04
CA ILE A 193 47.99 11.20 11.01
C ILE A 193 48.63 11.30 12.40
N LYS A 194 47.81 11.38 13.46
CA LYS A 194 48.27 11.65 14.84
C LYS A 194 48.66 10.38 15.61
N ASP A 195 47.82 9.35 15.52
CA ASP A 195 47.96 8.05 16.18
C ASP A 195 47.18 7.00 15.38
N ALA A 196 47.87 6.30 14.48
CA ALA A 196 47.28 5.28 13.63
C ALA A 196 46.72 4.08 14.42
N VAL A 197 47.26 3.79 15.61
CA VAL A 197 46.77 2.69 16.45
C VAL A 197 45.44 3.08 17.09
N GLU A 198 45.32 4.30 17.61
CA GLU A 198 44.05 4.83 18.13
C GLU A 198 43.00 4.96 17.01
N ALA A 199 43.40 5.39 15.81
CA ALA A 199 42.52 5.44 14.64
C ALA A 199 41.96 4.05 14.26
N SER A 200 42.82 3.02 14.22
CA SER A 200 42.41 1.64 13.94
C SER A 200 41.44 1.12 15.02
N ASN A 201 41.72 1.39 16.29
CA ASN A 201 40.84 1.03 17.40
C ASN A 201 39.47 1.73 17.30
N TYR A 202 39.44 3.00 16.90
CA TYR A 202 38.21 3.75 16.68
C TYR A 202 37.40 3.15 15.52
N LEU A 203 38.05 2.82 14.39
CA LEU A 203 37.39 2.19 13.25
C LEU A 203 36.75 0.82 13.60
N ASN A 204 37.45 0.01 14.39
CA ASN A 204 36.91 -1.28 14.86
C ASN A 204 35.67 -1.08 15.74
N LYS A 205 35.70 -0.12 16.68
CA LYS A 205 34.53 0.21 17.53
C LYS A 205 33.35 0.73 16.73
N LEU A 206 33.60 1.57 15.71
CA LEU A 206 32.54 2.01 14.79
C LEU A 206 31.92 0.81 14.05
N SER A 207 32.75 -0.11 13.56
CA SER A 207 32.30 -1.31 12.84
C SER A 207 31.40 -2.20 13.71
N ASP A 208 31.74 -2.39 14.99
CA ASP A 208 30.91 -3.13 15.93
C ASP A 208 29.56 -2.46 16.18
N ILE A 209 29.54 -1.14 16.36
CA ILE A 209 28.32 -0.35 16.55
C ILE A 209 27.42 -0.45 15.32
N MET A 210 27.98 -0.34 14.12
CA MET A 210 27.22 -0.49 12.88
C MET A 210 26.64 -1.91 12.73
N ARG A 211 27.42 -2.94 13.07
CA ARG A 211 26.94 -4.34 13.02
C ARG A 211 25.76 -4.54 13.95
N PHE A 212 25.84 -4.06 15.19
CA PHE A 212 24.74 -4.16 16.15
C PHE A 212 23.48 -3.45 15.64
N MET A 213 23.61 -2.22 15.12
CA MET A 213 22.48 -1.45 14.57
C MET A 213 21.80 -2.16 13.38
N LEU A 214 22.56 -2.85 12.54
CA LEU A 214 22.04 -3.51 11.34
C LEU A 214 21.36 -4.86 11.63
N TYR A 215 21.88 -5.65 12.56
CA TYR A 215 21.41 -7.03 12.77
C TYR A 215 20.58 -7.20 14.05
N GLU A 216 21.03 -6.68 15.20
CA GLU A 216 20.41 -6.95 16.50
C GLU A 216 19.12 -6.13 16.71
N THR A 217 18.97 -5.01 16.01
CA THR A 217 17.76 -4.15 16.09
C THR A 217 16.57 -4.67 15.30
N MET A 218 16.72 -5.82 14.63
CA MET A 218 15.65 -6.48 13.89
C MET A 218 14.83 -7.45 14.77
N ALA A 219 15.37 -7.86 15.92
CA ALA A 219 14.68 -8.71 16.87
C ALA A 219 13.68 -7.91 17.73
N GLU A 220 12.58 -8.56 18.14
CA GLU A 220 11.60 -7.95 19.05
C GLU A 220 12.19 -7.73 20.45
N LYS A 221 13.06 -8.66 20.90
CA LYS A 221 13.82 -8.59 22.15
C LYS A 221 15.23 -9.14 21.94
N ILE A 222 16.19 -8.59 22.70
CA ILE A 222 17.58 -9.05 22.80
C ILE A 222 17.92 -9.33 24.26
N LEU A 223 19.04 -10.01 24.52
CA LEU A 223 19.52 -10.16 25.90
C LEU A 223 19.95 -8.79 26.45
N LEU A 224 19.64 -8.54 27.72
CA LEU A 224 20.06 -7.32 28.41
C LEU A 224 21.59 -7.16 28.41
N SER A 225 22.33 -8.26 28.45
CA SER A 225 23.78 -8.26 28.29
C SER A 225 24.24 -7.69 26.94
N GLN A 226 23.53 -7.99 25.85
CA GLN A 226 23.85 -7.46 24.52
C GLN A 226 23.57 -5.95 24.43
N GLU A 227 22.47 -5.47 25.03
CA GLU A 227 22.18 -4.03 25.12
C GLU A 227 23.26 -3.29 25.93
N ILE A 228 23.71 -3.88 27.06
CA ILE A 228 24.78 -3.30 27.89
C ILE A 228 26.11 -3.27 27.14
N GLU A 229 26.50 -4.36 26.48
CA GLU A 229 27.72 -4.43 25.67
C GLU A 229 27.71 -3.36 24.56
N TYR A 230 26.55 -3.14 23.94
CA TYR A 230 26.39 -2.08 22.95
C TYR A 230 26.57 -0.68 23.55
N ILE A 231 26.00 -0.41 24.73
CA ILE A 231 26.20 0.84 25.46
C ILE A 231 27.68 1.07 25.78
N GLU A 232 28.39 0.05 26.25
CA GLU A 232 29.82 0.13 26.55
C GLU A 232 30.65 0.45 25.32
N LYS A 233 30.38 -0.21 24.19
CA LYS A 233 31.04 0.08 22.91
C LYS A 233 30.78 1.50 22.44
N TYR A 234 29.53 1.96 22.53
CA TYR A 234 29.15 3.34 22.20
C TYR A 234 29.87 4.35 23.10
N ILE A 235 29.88 4.12 24.42
CA ILE A 235 30.57 4.99 25.38
C ILE A 235 32.07 5.04 25.09
N ALA A 236 32.70 3.91 24.79
CA ALA A 236 34.12 3.86 24.45
C ALA A 236 34.41 4.68 23.18
N LEU A 237 33.54 4.59 22.16
CA LEU A 237 33.63 5.41 20.95
C LEU A 237 33.55 6.91 21.29
N GLN A 238 32.58 7.29 22.14
CA GLN A 238 32.36 8.66 22.53
C GLN A 238 33.51 9.24 23.37
N LYS A 239 34.14 8.46 24.25
CA LYS A 239 35.31 8.88 25.04
C LYS A 239 36.47 9.32 24.15
N ILE A 240 36.73 8.60 23.06
CA ILE A 240 37.74 8.97 22.05
C ILE A 240 37.31 10.28 21.36
N ARG A 241 36.03 10.39 20.94
CA ARG A 241 35.49 11.62 20.31
C ARG A 241 35.61 12.86 21.20
N THR A 242 35.48 12.70 22.50
CA THR A 242 35.62 13.80 23.47
C THR A 242 37.06 14.07 23.87
N ALA A 243 38.00 13.20 23.50
CA ALA A 243 39.39 13.21 23.97
C ALA A 243 39.49 13.31 25.51
N ASN A 244 38.55 12.66 26.21
CA ASN A 244 38.39 12.73 27.66
C ASN A 244 37.83 11.39 28.18
N VAL A 245 38.68 10.61 28.84
CA VAL A 245 38.35 9.27 29.35
C VAL A 245 37.39 9.34 30.55
N ASN A 246 37.45 10.43 31.31
CA ASN A 246 36.64 10.69 32.50
C ASN A 246 35.36 11.49 32.20
N TYR A 247 35.04 11.69 30.92
CA TYR A 247 33.88 12.50 30.52
C TYR A 247 32.55 11.90 31.00
N ILE A 248 32.47 10.56 31.04
CA ILE A 248 31.29 9.80 31.45
C ILE A 248 31.67 8.74 32.49
N HIS A 249 30.85 8.70 33.55
CA HIS A 249 30.85 7.63 34.54
C HIS A 249 29.70 6.67 34.23
N PHE A 250 30.02 5.40 33.93
CA PHE A 250 29.04 4.37 33.62
C PHE A 250 29.19 3.21 34.60
N THR A 251 28.09 2.85 35.28
CA THR A 251 28.07 1.70 36.18
C THR A 251 26.86 0.82 35.92
N VAL A 252 27.08 -0.49 36.01
CA VAL A 252 26.04 -1.51 35.99
C VAL A 252 26.15 -2.29 37.29
N SER A 253 25.03 -2.45 38.00
CA SER A 253 24.96 -3.15 39.28
C SER A 253 23.79 -4.14 39.29
N GLY A 254 23.99 -5.25 40.00
CA GLY A 254 23.01 -6.34 40.10
C GLY A 254 23.25 -7.49 39.12
N ASN A 255 22.26 -8.37 38.98
CA ASN A 255 22.39 -9.59 38.16
C ASN A 255 21.70 -9.43 36.80
N VAL A 256 22.50 -9.36 35.73
CA VAL A 256 22.04 -9.29 34.34
C VAL A 256 21.25 -10.56 33.95
N GLY A 257 21.75 -11.73 34.33
CA GLY A 257 21.16 -13.04 34.02
C GLY A 257 20.83 -13.21 32.53
N ASN A 258 19.75 -13.95 32.26
CA ASN A 258 19.18 -14.15 30.91
C ASN A 258 17.99 -13.21 30.64
N LYS A 259 17.97 -12.02 31.26
CA LYS A 259 16.86 -11.07 31.09
C LYS A 259 16.85 -10.52 29.65
N SER A 260 15.67 -10.30 29.10
CA SER A 260 15.51 -9.75 27.75
C SER A 260 14.88 -8.36 27.78
N ILE A 261 15.30 -7.50 26.86
CA ILE A 261 14.82 -6.13 26.70
C ILE A 261 14.60 -5.84 25.21
N ALA A 262 13.70 -4.91 24.88
CA ALA A 262 13.63 -4.38 23.52
C ALA A 262 14.94 -3.65 23.20
N PRO A 263 15.49 -3.82 21.97
CA PRO A 263 16.79 -3.26 21.62
C PRO A 263 16.75 -1.72 21.58
N MET A 264 17.87 -1.07 21.90
CA MET A 264 18.06 0.38 21.82
C MET A 264 17.06 1.19 22.65
N ILE A 265 16.74 0.74 23.86
CA ILE A 265 15.84 1.47 24.77
C ILE A 265 16.63 2.48 25.62
N PHE A 266 17.85 2.14 26.01
CA PHE A 266 18.67 3.02 26.85
C PHE A 266 19.52 3.99 26.03
N ILE A 267 20.04 3.53 24.88
CA ILE A 267 20.98 4.30 24.07
C ILE A 267 20.49 5.71 23.70
N PRO A 268 19.21 5.96 23.37
CA PRO A 268 18.82 7.30 22.92
C PRO A 268 18.93 8.37 24.02
N PHE A 269 18.78 7.97 25.29
CA PHE A 269 18.99 8.87 26.43
C PHE A 269 20.47 9.19 26.64
N ILE A 270 21.34 8.20 26.43
CA ILE A 270 22.79 8.36 26.49
C ILE A 270 23.28 9.25 25.33
N GLU A 271 22.76 9.04 24.12
CA GLU A 271 23.02 9.91 22.96
C GLU A 271 22.61 11.36 23.24
N ASN A 272 21.42 11.56 23.82
CA ASN A 272 20.95 12.89 24.22
C ASN A 272 21.89 13.53 25.25
N ALA A 273 22.37 12.78 26.24
CA ALA A 273 23.34 13.29 27.21
C ALA A 273 24.64 13.76 26.53
N PHE A 274 25.19 12.98 25.58
CA PHE A 274 26.37 13.39 24.81
C PHE A 274 26.12 14.60 23.90
N LYS A 275 24.91 14.72 23.34
CA LYS A 275 24.52 15.82 22.46
C LYS A 275 24.36 17.15 23.21
N HIS A 276 23.83 17.11 24.42
CA HIS A 276 23.48 18.31 25.19
C HIS A 276 24.55 18.75 26.18
N THR A 277 25.57 17.93 26.42
CA THR A 277 26.73 18.32 27.22
C THR A 277 27.76 19.02 26.31
N THR A 278 27.94 20.33 26.51
CA THR A 278 28.73 21.18 25.59
C THR A 278 30.21 21.29 25.98
N ASN A 279 30.54 21.21 27.26
CA ASN A 279 31.91 21.38 27.75
C ASN A 279 32.64 20.04 27.84
N LYS A 280 33.39 19.70 26.79
CA LYS A 280 34.18 18.45 26.67
C LYS A 280 35.29 18.28 27.72
N LYS A 281 35.69 19.35 28.42
CA LYS A 281 36.74 19.32 29.44
C LYS A 281 36.24 18.93 30.84
N LEU A 282 34.92 18.88 31.05
CA LEU A 282 34.35 18.47 32.32
C LEU A 282 34.63 16.98 32.58
N GLU A 283 35.06 16.66 33.79
CA GLU A 283 35.03 15.29 34.29
C GLU A 283 33.65 14.96 34.86
N ASN A 284 33.23 13.70 34.71
CA ASN A 284 31.91 13.20 35.11
C ASN A 284 30.78 14.12 34.63
N ALA A 285 30.91 14.59 33.38
CA ALA A 285 29.94 15.48 32.75
C ALA A 285 28.61 14.75 32.50
N ILE A 286 28.71 13.43 32.31
CA ILE A 286 27.59 12.50 32.17
C ILE A 286 27.76 11.38 33.21
N THR A 287 26.67 11.02 33.89
CA THR A 287 26.61 9.85 34.78
C THR A 287 25.48 8.95 34.34
N VAL A 288 25.78 7.67 34.15
CA VAL A 288 24.80 6.65 33.76
C VAL A 288 24.92 5.47 34.71
N ASN A 289 23.84 5.17 35.43
CA ASN A 289 23.77 4.05 36.36
C ASN A 289 22.62 3.13 35.96
N ILE A 290 22.92 1.86 35.75
CA ILE A 290 21.93 0.81 35.49
C ILE A 290 21.90 -0.14 36.68
N LEU A 291 20.76 -0.18 37.38
CA LEU A 291 20.50 -1.10 38.48
C LEU A 291 19.55 -2.20 38.03
N ILE A 292 19.99 -3.44 38.15
CA ILE A 292 19.27 -4.61 37.69
C ILE A 292 18.85 -5.43 38.91
N THR A 293 17.55 -5.65 39.04
CA THR A 293 16.96 -6.49 40.10
C THR A 293 16.10 -7.56 39.46
N ASP A 294 15.64 -8.54 40.25
CA ASP A 294 14.78 -9.60 39.72
C ASP A 294 13.48 -9.06 39.11
N LYS A 295 12.90 -8.03 39.74
CA LYS A 295 11.59 -7.47 39.39
C LYS A 295 11.65 -6.29 38.41
N LYS A 296 12.76 -5.56 38.34
CA LYS A 296 12.86 -4.33 37.55
C LYS A 296 14.28 -4.01 37.10
N ILE A 297 14.36 -3.29 35.99
CA ILE A 297 15.58 -2.67 35.48
C ILE A 297 15.40 -1.16 35.61
N LYS A 298 16.33 -0.49 36.28
CA LYS A 298 16.30 0.97 36.47
C LYS A 298 17.54 1.59 35.84
N MET A 299 17.34 2.54 34.93
CA MET A 299 18.40 3.39 34.39
C MET A 299 18.24 4.80 34.95
N VAL A 300 19.34 5.39 35.39
CA VAL A 300 19.46 6.82 35.70
C VAL A 300 20.54 7.39 34.79
N CYS A 301 20.19 8.38 33.98
CA CYS A 301 21.12 9.10 33.12
C CYS A 301 21.04 10.59 33.43
N GLU A 302 22.18 11.16 33.82
CA GLU A 302 22.31 12.55 34.24
C GLU A 302 23.40 13.22 33.41
N ASN A 303 23.14 14.44 32.96
CA ASN A 303 24.16 15.23 32.29
C ASN A 303 24.09 16.71 32.67
N LYS A 304 25.27 17.33 32.75
CA LYS A 304 25.40 18.77 32.91
C LYS A 304 25.09 19.44 31.57
N PHE A 305 24.20 20.43 31.55
CA PHE A 305 23.91 21.20 30.34
C PHE A 305 24.11 22.69 30.58
N ASP A 306 24.55 23.42 29.55
CA ASP A 306 24.73 24.87 29.62
C ASP A 306 23.36 25.55 29.44
N SER A 307 22.94 26.35 30.42
CA SER A 307 21.65 27.06 30.43
C SER A 307 21.59 28.23 29.45
N LYS A 308 22.71 28.57 28.79
CA LYS A 308 22.73 29.64 27.79
C LYS A 308 21.97 29.23 26.53
N PRO A 309 20.99 30.03 26.06
CA PRO A 309 20.21 29.70 24.89
C PRO A 309 21.10 29.82 23.64
N LYS A 310 21.61 28.70 23.13
CA LYS A 310 22.00 28.64 21.72
C LYS A 310 20.74 28.46 20.90
N VAL A 311 20.66 29.22 19.80
CA VAL A 311 19.62 29.20 18.76
C VAL A 311 19.00 27.81 18.66
N GLN A 312 17.71 27.71 18.99
CA GLN A 312 16.95 26.46 18.96
C GLN A 312 17.20 25.74 17.63
N SER A 313 17.96 24.65 17.67
CA SER A 313 17.82 23.65 16.62
C SER A 313 16.39 23.13 16.77
N LEU A 314 15.53 23.35 15.76
CA LEU A 314 14.11 22.97 15.73
C LEU A 314 13.81 21.48 16.06
N ASN A 315 14.84 20.65 16.26
CA ASN A 315 14.76 19.21 16.45
C ASN A 315 15.15 18.70 17.86
N SER A 316 15.31 19.57 18.87
CA SER A 316 15.79 19.14 20.21
C SER A 316 14.77 18.40 21.08
N GLY A 317 13.48 18.42 20.74
CA GLY A 317 12.40 17.74 21.51
C GLY A 317 11.92 16.40 20.94
N LEU A 318 12.12 16.16 19.64
CA LEU A 318 11.58 15.01 18.92
C LEU A 318 12.08 13.64 19.43
N GLY A 319 13.32 13.57 19.91
CA GLY A 319 13.94 12.32 20.36
C GLY A 319 13.24 11.69 21.57
N ASN A 320 12.97 12.48 22.62
CA ASN A 320 12.30 11.99 23.82
C ASN A 320 10.84 11.61 23.56
N GLU A 321 10.12 12.39 22.74
CA GLU A 321 8.74 12.08 22.36
C GLU A 321 8.63 10.74 21.61
N LEU A 322 9.58 10.47 20.70
CA LEU A 322 9.64 9.21 19.95
C LEU A 322 9.89 8.02 20.87
N ILE A 323 10.80 8.14 21.84
CA ILE A 323 11.10 7.06 22.79
C ILE A 323 9.94 6.85 23.77
N GLN A 324 9.30 7.92 24.25
CA GLN A 324 8.14 7.81 25.14
C GLN A 324 6.99 7.07 24.44
N LYS A 325 6.69 7.40 23.17
CA LYS A 325 5.71 6.66 22.37
C LYS A 325 6.11 5.20 22.19
N ARG A 326 7.39 4.91 21.94
CA ARG A 326 7.91 3.54 21.81
C ARG A 326 7.77 2.74 23.12
N LEU A 327 8.09 3.33 24.25
CA LEU A 327 7.94 2.73 25.57
C LEU A 327 6.47 2.42 25.87
N GLN A 328 5.54 3.33 25.55
CA GLN A 328 4.11 3.10 25.70
C GLN A 328 3.61 1.92 24.85
N LEU A 329 4.15 1.74 23.64
CA LEU A 329 3.74 0.64 22.74
C LEU A 329 4.29 -0.72 23.20
N ILE A 330 5.55 -0.78 23.65
CA ILE A 330 6.24 -2.04 23.94
C ILE A 330 6.07 -2.47 25.41
N TYR A 331 5.99 -1.50 26.32
CA TYR A 331 5.93 -1.70 27.77
C TYR A 331 4.71 -0.99 28.38
N ALA A 332 3.55 -1.07 27.73
CA ALA A 332 2.29 -0.54 28.27
C ALA A 332 2.10 -1.00 29.73
N ASP A 333 1.90 -0.03 30.63
CA ASP A 333 1.73 -0.20 32.08
C ASP A 333 2.88 -0.94 32.81
N LYS A 334 4.01 -1.16 32.12
CA LYS A 334 5.21 -1.86 32.63
C LYS A 334 6.45 -0.97 32.65
N HIS A 335 6.29 0.33 32.44
CA HIS A 335 7.39 1.29 32.52
C HIS A 335 6.98 2.57 33.25
N LEU A 336 7.98 3.24 33.81
CA LEU A 336 7.89 4.59 34.37
C LEU A 336 9.07 5.39 33.84
N LEU A 337 8.78 6.49 33.15
CA LEU A 337 9.77 7.43 32.63
C LEU A 337 9.56 8.80 33.28
N GLU A 338 10.56 9.27 34.02
CA GLU A 338 10.60 10.59 34.63
C GLU A 338 11.78 11.38 34.04
N ILE A 339 11.49 12.58 33.54
CA ILE A 339 12.49 13.48 32.97
C ILE A 339 12.45 14.77 33.77
N ASN A 340 13.56 15.09 34.43
CA ASN A 340 13.70 16.33 35.20
C ASN A 340 14.75 17.22 34.56
N LYS A 341 14.47 18.53 34.56
CA LYS A 341 15.39 19.54 34.05
C LYS A 341 15.46 20.69 35.05
N ASN A 342 16.61 20.83 35.70
CA ASN A 342 16.93 21.94 36.60
C ASN A 342 17.99 22.84 35.92
N ASN A 343 18.26 24.04 36.45
CA ASN A 343 19.06 25.08 35.76
C ASN A 343 20.43 24.64 35.22
N GLU A 344 21.03 23.54 35.69
CA GLU A 344 22.33 23.04 35.20
C GLU A 344 22.38 21.52 35.00
N LEU A 345 21.30 20.80 35.31
CA LEU A 345 21.25 19.34 35.31
C LEU A 345 20.00 18.84 34.58
N TYR A 346 20.21 17.92 33.65
CA TYR A 346 19.16 17.16 33.01
C TYR A 346 19.26 15.71 33.48
N SER A 347 18.18 15.16 34.04
CA SER A 347 18.13 13.78 34.53
C SER A 347 16.97 13.00 33.92
N VAL A 348 17.24 11.74 33.58
CA VAL A 348 16.28 10.78 33.08
C VAL A 348 16.29 9.56 33.99
N HIS A 349 15.13 9.22 34.55
CA HIS A 349 14.91 8.02 35.32
C HIS A 349 13.94 7.12 34.55
N LEU A 350 14.43 5.99 34.07
CA LEU A 350 13.62 4.98 33.41
C LEU A 350 13.59 3.72 34.27
N THR A 351 12.39 3.30 34.65
CA THR A 351 12.17 2.01 35.31
C THR A 351 11.33 1.13 34.40
N ILE A 352 11.78 -0.09 34.14
CA ILE A 352 11.04 -1.11 33.40
C ILE A 352 10.81 -2.27 34.35
N SER A 353 9.55 -2.64 34.56
CA SER A 353 9.16 -3.80 35.34
C SER A 353 9.33 -5.05 34.46
N ASN A 354 10.00 -6.08 34.99
CA ASN A 354 10.02 -7.39 34.33
C ASN A 354 8.60 -7.94 34.34
N GLY A 355 8.04 -8.14 33.14
CA GLY A 355 6.74 -8.75 32.92
C GLY A 355 6.79 -10.25 33.04
#